data_AF-A0A2N4T083-F1
#
_entry.id   AF-A0A2N4T083-F1
#
_cell.length_a   1.000
_cell.length_b   1.000
_cell.length_c   1.000
_cell.angle_alpha   90.00
_cell.angle_beta   90.00
_cell.angle_gamma   90.00
#
_symmetry.space_group_name_H-M   'P 1'
#
loop_
_entity.id
_entity.type
_entity.pdbx_description
1 polymer ?
#
loop_
_entity_poly.entity_id
_entity_poly.type
_entity_poly.pdbx_seq_one_letter_code
_entity_poly.pdbx_strand_id
1 'polypeptide(L)'
;MKASTPHPQKASTVIQPIGGHACCVSACALFDQPDMHVRAAELTDHGWVLSVETRGREAACPDCGVIATWAKDRDRVLLHDLPAHGMPVRLVWTKRRWRCLEPACIRTSFAESHPIAAPRARLTARAVSWCVDQLSSHDVAVSALASMLGVAWHTVWNAVAPVIRARIADPARLEGVRRLGVDEHIWTHVGLPGRRAVTGIIGSSQMSGVRRSSAA
;
A
#
# COMPACT_ATOMS: atom_id res chain seq x y z
N MET A 1 -5.82 -40.06 14.30
CA MET A 1 -6.83 -39.02 14.04
C MET A 1 -6.38 -37.74 14.74
N LYS A 2 -5.85 -36.75 14.00
CA LYS A 2 -5.36 -35.49 14.58
C LYS A 2 -6.50 -34.47 14.57
N ALA A 3 -6.87 -33.99 15.75
CA ALA A 3 -7.86 -32.94 15.91
C ALA A 3 -7.31 -31.61 15.37
N SER A 4 -8.07 -30.96 14.48
CA SER A 4 -7.76 -29.66 13.89
C SER A 4 -8.12 -28.57 14.89
N THR A 5 -7.15 -27.78 15.34
CA THR A 5 -7.39 -26.64 16.22
C THR A 5 -7.94 -25.46 15.40
N PRO A 6 -9.09 -24.87 15.75
CA PRO A 6 -9.68 -23.79 14.98
C PRO A 6 -8.84 -22.51 15.08
N HIS A 7 -8.67 -21.84 13.94
CA HIS A 7 -8.00 -20.54 13.81
C HIS A 7 -8.81 -19.46 14.57
N PRO A 8 -8.17 -18.51 15.29
CA PRO A 8 -8.89 -17.45 15.97
C PRO A 8 -9.57 -16.54 14.94
N GLN A 9 -10.90 -16.51 14.97
CA GLN A 9 -11.70 -15.61 14.14
C GLN A 9 -11.43 -14.17 14.59
N LYS A 10 -10.91 -13.33 13.70
CA LYS A 10 -10.90 -11.87 13.90
C LYS A 10 -12.36 -11.42 14.06
N ALA A 11 -12.64 -10.66 15.12
CA ALA A 11 -13.97 -10.10 15.35
C ALA A 11 -14.40 -9.27 14.12
N SER A 12 -15.42 -9.73 13.40
CA SER A 12 -16.07 -8.97 12.34
C SER A 12 -16.77 -7.77 12.94
N THR A 13 -16.11 -6.62 12.90
CA THR A 13 -16.76 -5.35 13.21
C THR A 13 -17.57 -4.94 11.98
N VAL A 14 -18.89 -5.12 12.05
CA VAL A 14 -19.82 -4.61 11.06
C VAL A 14 -19.79 -3.08 11.14
N ILE A 15 -19.17 -2.42 10.16
CA ILE A 15 -19.16 -0.96 10.06
C ILE A 15 -20.60 -0.52 9.77
N GLN A 16 -21.30 -0.03 10.78
CA GLN A 16 -22.66 0.50 10.63
C GLN A 16 -22.61 1.85 9.87
N PRO A 17 -23.44 2.04 8.82
CA PRO A 17 -23.49 3.31 8.10
C PRO A 17 -24.13 4.39 8.95
N ILE A 18 -23.36 5.43 9.26
CA ILE A 18 -23.91 6.69 9.79
C ILE A 18 -24.09 7.64 8.60
N GLY A 19 -25.34 8.02 8.33
CA GLY A 19 -25.79 9.20 7.56
C GLY A 19 -25.20 9.40 6.15
N GLY A 20 -25.98 9.07 5.10
CA GLY A 20 -25.66 9.37 3.70
C GLY A 20 -24.99 8.22 2.92
N HIS A 21 -24.79 7.06 3.57
CA HIS A 21 -23.92 5.98 3.08
C HIS A 21 -24.62 4.70 2.64
N ALA A 22 -25.95 4.59 2.74
CA ALA A 22 -26.65 3.31 2.49
C ALA A 22 -26.33 2.70 1.10
N CYS A 23 -26.19 3.53 0.06
CA CYS A 23 -25.89 3.07 -1.29
C CYS A 23 -24.43 2.59 -1.49
N CYS A 24 -23.47 3.08 -0.69
CA CYS A 24 -22.05 2.80 -0.90
C CYS A 24 -21.37 1.96 0.19
N VAL A 25 -22.10 1.49 1.22
CA VAL A 25 -21.53 0.69 2.32
C VAL A 25 -20.81 -0.55 1.84
N SER A 26 -21.44 -1.34 0.98
CA SER A 26 -20.82 -2.57 0.47
C SER A 26 -19.56 -2.27 -0.33
N ALA A 27 -19.58 -1.22 -1.16
CA ALA A 27 -18.40 -0.80 -1.92
C ALA A 27 -17.27 -0.30 -1.01
N CYS A 28 -17.60 0.49 0.03
CA CYS A 28 -16.61 0.93 1.02
C CYS A 28 -16.05 -0.24 1.85
N ALA A 29 -16.88 -1.21 2.19
CA ALA A 29 -16.48 -2.41 2.93
C ALA A 29 -15.56 -3.30 2.10
N LEU A 30 -15.88 -3.51 0.82
CA LEU A 30 -15.00 -4.24 -0.11
C LEU A 30 -13.70 -3.47 -0.37
N PHE A 31 -13.78 -2.15 -0.46
CA PHE A 31 -12.61 -1.31 -0.66
C PHE A 31 -11.69 -1.28 0.57
N ASP A 32 -12.22 -1.54 1.78
CA ASP A 32 -11.47 -1.70 3.03
C ASP A 32 -10.36 -0.64 3.24
N GLN A 33 -10.73 0.64 3.14
CA GLN A 33 -9.85 1.75 3.48
C GLN A 33 -10.50 2.66 4.52
N PRO A 34 -9.84 2.88 5.67
CA PRO A 34 -10.29 3.84 6.67
C PRO A 34 -10.50 5.22 6.05
N ASP A 35 -11.51 5.92 6.55
CA ASP A 35 -11.82 7.31 6.21
C ASP A 35 -11.98 7.64 4.71
N MET A 36 -12.18 6.61 3.88
CA MET A 36 -12.43 6.75 2.45
C MET A 36 -13.86 6.31 2.10
N HIS A 37 -14.44 6.99 1.13
CA HIS A 37 -15.73 6.70 0.53
C HIS A 37 -15.60 6.39 -0.94
N VAL A 38 -16.17 5.27 -1.35
CA VAL A 38 -16.39 4.97 -2.76
C VAL A 38 -17.68 5.66 -3.20
N ARG A 39 -17.56 6.58 -4.16
CA ARG A 39 -18.68 7.32 -4.77
C ARG A 39 -19.23 6.60 -5.99
N ALA A 40 -18.36 5.98 -6.77
CA ALA A 40 -18.73 5.20 -7.95
C ALA A 40 -17.68 4.11 -8.20
N ALA A 41 -18.11 3.02 -8.82
CA ALA A 41 -17.26 1.94 -9.29
C ALA A 41 -17.68 1.58 -10.72
N GLU A 42 -16.75 1.70 -11.65
CA GLU A 42 -16.98 1.50 -13.07
C GLU A 42 -16.01 0.44 -13.60
N LEU A 43 -16.52 -0.53 -14.36
CA LEU A 43 -15.69 -1.48 -15.09
C LEU A 43 -15.46 -0.92 -16.50
N THR A 44 -14.20 -0.77 -16.90
CA THR A 44 -13.82 -0.36 -18.26
C THR A 44 -13.04 -1.47 -18.95
N ASP A 45 -12.75 -1.30 -20.24
CA ASP A 45 -11.90 -2.22 -21.03
C ASP A 45 -10.46 -2.35 -20.50
N HIS A 46 -10.08 -1.52 -19.52
CA HIS A 46 -8.74 -1.46 -18.92
C HIS A 46 -8.77 -1.76 -17.42
N GLY A 47 -9.86 -2.33 -16.91
CA GLY A 47 -10.05 -2.67 -15.51
C GLY A 47 -10.93 -1.69 -14.75
N TRP A 48 -10.94 -1.81 -13.42
CA TRP A 48 -11.83 -1.03 -12.55
C TRP A 48 -11.36 0.40 -12.36
N VAL A 49 -12.32 1.32 -12.30
CA VAL A 49 -12.13 2.71 -11.90
C VAL A 49 -13.05 2.99 -10.71
N LEU A 50 -12.45 3.32 -9.56
CA LEU A 50 -13.17 3.70 -8.35
C LEU A 50 -13.04 5.21 -8.14
N SER A 51 -14.15 5.93 -8.13
CA SER A 51 -14.16 7.33 -7.72
C SER A 51 -14.26 7.38 -6.20
N VAL A 52 -13.28 7.97 -5.54
CA VAL A 52 -13.18 7.98 -4.07
C VAL A 52 -12.98 9.37 -3.50
N GLU A 53 -13.45 9.58 -2.28
CA GLU A 53 -13.20 10.80 -1.51
C GLU A 53 -13.03 10.47 -0.03
N THR A 54 -12.30 11.31 0.69
CA THR A 54 -12.13 11.21 2.14
C THR A 54 -13.34 11.76 2.91
N ARG A 55 -13.60 11.17 4.08
CA ARG A 55 -14.69 11.53 5.00
C ARG A 55 -14.59 12.93 5.58
N GLY A 56 -13.39 13.32 5.98
CA GLY A 56 -13.14 14.59 6.67
C GLY A 56 -13.56 15.80 5.82
N ARG A 57 -14.29 16.73 6.42
CA ARG A 57 -14.67 18.00 5.77
C ARG A 57 -13.80 19.18 6.21
N GLU A 58 -13.02 18.98 7.25
CA GLU A 58 -12.17 20.00 7.87
C GLU A 58 -10.72 19.50 7.92
N ALA A 59 -9.77 20.43 7.92
CA ALA A 59 -8.37 20.11 8.10
C ALA A 59 -7.61 21.25 8.78
N ALA A 60 -6.68 20.90 9.66
CA ALA A 60 -5.76 21.86 10.27
C ALA A 60 -4.67 22.29 9.26
N CYS A 61 -4.37 23.59 9.23
CA CYS A 61 -3.22 24.10 8.49
C CYS A 61 -1.92 23.47 9.08
N PRO A 62 -1.07 22.83 8.26
CA PRO A 62 0.15 22.19 8.75
C PRO A 62 1.14 23.13 9.43
N ASP A 63 1.08 24.43 9.11
CA ASP A 63 2.07 25.42 9.60
C ASP A 63 1.58 26.17 10.85
N CYS A 64 0.28 26.44 11.00
CA CYS A 64 -0.25 27.24 12.11
C CYS A 64 -1.40 26.57 12.90
N GLY A 65 -1.86 25.39 12.49
CA GLY A 65 -2.91 24.64 13.19
C GLY A 65 -4.35 25.14 12.98
N VAL A 66 -4.56 26.32 12.40
CA VAL A 66 -5.91 26.86 12.16
C VAL A 66 -6.74 25.91 11.29
N ILE A 67 -7.95 25.60 11.77
CA ILE A 67 -8.88 24.67 11.12
C ILE A 67 -9.56 25.37 9.94
N ALA A 68 -9.37 24.81 8.75
CA ALA A 68 -10.12 25.19 7.56
C ALA A 68 -11.37 24.30 7.44
N THR A 69 -12.54 24.91 7.52
CA THR A 69 -13.85 24.21 7.44
C THR A 69 -14.44 24.18 6.03
N TRP A 70 -13.89 24.96 5.11
CA TRP A 70 -14.33 25.03 3.72
C TRP A 70 -13.17 24.80 2.73
N ALA A 71 -13.37 23.84 1.82
CA ALA A 71 -12.43 23.57 0.75
C ALA A 71 -12.59 24.61 -0.36
N LYS A 72 -11.47 25.25 -0.75
CA LYS A 72 -11.46 26.25 -1.83
C LYS A 72 -11.47 25.62 -3.22
N ASP A 73 -10.98 24.38 -3.32
CA ASP A 73 -10.85 23.67 -4.58
C ASP A 73 -10.83 22.15 -4.35
N ARG A 74 -11.02 21.38 -5.42
CA ARG A 74 -10.99 19.92 -5.43
C ARG A 74 -10.19 19.41 -6.62
N ASP A 75 -9.07 18.76 -6.34
CA ASP A 75 -8.20 18.15 -7.33
C ASP A 75 -8.52 16.66 -7.46
N ARG A 76 -8.44 16.12 -8.68
CA ARG A 76 -8.54 14.67 -8.91
C ARG A 76 -7.15 14.07 -9.05
N VAL A 77 -6.82 13.09 -8.22
CA VAL A 77 -5.56 12.36 -8.25
C VAL A 77 -5.81 10.92 -8.68
N LEU A 78 -5.15 10.48 -9.75
CA LEU A 78 -5.16 9.09 -10.18
C LEU A 78 -4.13 8.29 -9.40
N LEU A 79 -4.57 7.22 -8.75
CA LEU A 79 -3.74 6.23 -8.07
C LEU A 79 -4.02 4.83 -8.64
N HIS A 80 -3.01 3.97 -8.69
CA HIS A 80 -3.18 2.56 -8.98
C HIS A 80 -3.18 1.77 -7.67
N ASP A 81 -4.10 0.83 -7.56
CA ASP A 81 -4.37 0.07 -6.35
C ASP A 81 -4.28 -1.43 -6.59
N LEU A 82 -4.49 -2.24 -5.55
CA LEU A 82 -4.42 -3.71 -5.66
C LEU A 82 -5.35 -4.21 -6.78
N PRO A 83 -4.89 -5.17 -7.60
CA PRO A 83 -5.73 -5.74 -8.65
C PRO A 83 -6.93 -6.47 -8.03
N ALA A 84 -8.06 -6.43 -8.72
CA ALA A 84 -9.29 -7.09 -8.32
C ALA A 84 -9.87 -7.85 -9.52
N HIS A 85 -10.34 -9.08 -9.28
CA HIS A 85 -10.92 -9.93 -10.33
C HIS A 85 -10.01 -10.14 -11.55
N GLY A 86 -8.68 -10.21 -11.33
CA GLY A 86 -7.68 -10.34 -12.38
C GLY A 86 -7.45 -9.08 -13.22
N MET A 87 -8.04 -7.94 -12.83
CA MET A 87 -7.98 -6.67 -13.55
C MET A 87 -7.26 -5.60 -12.71
N PRO A 88 -6.56 -4.64 -13.36
CA PRO A 88 -6.06 -3.46 -12.68
C PRO A 88 -7.18 -2.64 -12.02
N VAL A 89 -6.89 -2.02 -10.88
CA VAL A 89 -7.79 -1.10 -10.19
C VAL A 89 -7.16 0.29 -10.13
N ARG A 90 -7.91 1.29 -10.58
CA ARG A 90 -7.52 2.70 -10.56
C ARG A 90 -8.44 3.47 -9.63
N LEU A 91 -7.88 4.28 -8.76
CA LEU A 91 -8.63 5.19 -7.91
C LEU A 91 -8.54 6.59 -8.47
N VAL A 92 -9.69 7.21 -8.69
CA VAL A 92 -9.79 8.65 -8.90
C VAL A 92 -10.15 9.28 -7.57
N TRP A 93 -9.12 9.69 -6.83
CA TRP A 93 -9.27 10.32 -5.53
C TRP A 93 -9.55 11.81 -5.70
N THR A 94 -10.75 12.24 -5.30
CA THR A 94 -11.11 13.66 -5.21
C THR A 94 -10.60 14.22 -3.90
N LYS A 95 -9.48 14.93 -3.99
CA LYS A 95 -8.73 15.50 -2.89
C LYS A 95 -9.07 16.98 -2.72
N ARG A 96 -9.31 17.44 -1.50
CA ARG A 96 -9.61 18.84 -1.21
C ARG A 96 -8.33 19.68 -1.16
N ARG A 97 -8.45 20.94 -1.55
CA ARG A 97 -7.49 21.99 -1.25
C ARG A 97 -8.16 23.03 -0.38
N TRP A 98 -7.51 23.43 0.71
CA TRP A 98 -8.01 24.46 1.62
C TRP A 98 -7.19 25.73 1.51
N ARG A 99 -7.81 26.83 1.96
CA ARG A 99 -7.15 28.10 2.21
C ARG A 99 -6.94 28.22 3.72
N CYS A 100 -5.74 28.60 4.16
CA CYS A 100 -5.57 29.01 5.55
C CYS A 100 -6.18 30.40 5.73
N LEU A 101 -6.99 30.58 6.77
CA LEU A 101 -7.63 31.86 7.07
C LEU A 101 -6.81 32.74 8.05
N GLU A 102 -5.71 32.22 8.59
CA GLU A 102 -4.78 32.99 9.43
C GLU A 102 -3.99 33.98 8.57
N PRO A 103 -4.22 35.31 8.72
CA PRO A 103 -3.56 36.31 7.87
C PRO A 103 -2.04 36.32 8.02
N ALA A 104 -1.51 35.99 9.20
CA ALA A 104 -0.06 35.96 9.46
C ALA A 104 0.62 34.66 8.98
N CYS A 105 -0.15 33.66 8.52
CA CYS A 105 0.40 32.38 8.13
C CYS A 105 0.95 32.41 6.70
N ILE A 106 2.22 32.04 6.54
CA ILE A 106 2.87 31.93 5.22
C ILE A 106 2.20 30.88 4.32
N ARG A 107 1.59 29.86 4.92
CA ARG A 107 0.83 28.82 4.22
C ARG A 107 -0.54 29.35 3.79
N THR A 108 -0.60 30.00 2.63
CA THR A 108 -1.87 30.51 2.09
C THR A 108 -2.86 29.40 1.69
N SER A 109 -2.35 28.25 1.24
CA SER A 109 -3.17 27.08 0.92
C SER A 109 -2.40 25.78 1.09
N PHE A 110 -3.14 24.72 1.39
CA PHE A 110 -2.60 23.38 1.59
C PHE A 110 -3.57 22.34 1.05
N ALA A 111 -3.03 21.20 0.66
CA ALA A 111 -3.78 20.13 0.05
C ALA A 111 -3.95 18.97 1.03
N GLU A 112 -5.11 18.32 0.98
CA GLU A 112 -5.47 17.16 1.80
C GLU A 112 -4.43 16.05 1.88
N SER A 113 -4.00 15.72 3.10
CA SER A 113 -3.13 14.58 3.34
C SER A 113 -3.97 13.39 3.77
N HIS A 114 -3.66 12.21 3.25
CA HIS A 114 -4.31 10.96 3.66
C HIS A 114 -3.32 9.80 3.51
N PRO A 115 -3.28 8.83 4.45
CA PRO A 115 -2.36 7.68 4.38
C PRO A 115 -2.48 6.80 3.15
N ILE A 116 -3.60 6.90 2.40
CA ILE A 116 -3.80 6.14 1.16
C ILE A 116 -2.69 6.36 0.13
N ALA A 117 -2.06 7.55 0.11
CA ALA A 117 -0.99 7.85 -0.82
C ALA A 117 -0.11 9.00 -0.31
N ALA A 118 1.21 8.81 -0.40
CA ALA A 118 2.17 9.89 -0.18
C ALA A 118 2.03 11.00 -1.24
N PRO A 119 2.52 12.22 -0.98
CA PRO A 119 2.50 13.30 -1.97
C PRO A 119 3.12 12.88 -3.31
N ARG A 120 2.39 13.11 -4.41
CA ARG A 120 2.79 12.76 -5.79
C ARG A 120 2.95 11.26 -6.06
N ALA A 121 2.54 10.39 -5.12
CA ALA A 121 2.53 8.96 -5.36
C ALA A 121 1.59 8.60 -6.51
N ARG A 122 1.96 7.54 -7.25
CA ARG A 122 1.15 6.96 -8.32
C ARG A 122 0.44 5.68 -7.88
N LEU A 123 0.92 5.05 -6.81
CA LEU A 123 0.36 3.84 -6.23
C LEU A 123 -0.26 4.18 -4.86
N THR A 124 -1.27 3.43 -4.45
CA THR A 124 -1.72 3.48 -3.06
C THR A 124 -0.65 2.90 -2.13
N ALA A 125 -0.60 3.37 -0.88
CA ALA A 125 0.33 2.86 0.12
C ALA A 125 0.15 1.35 0.35
N ARG A 126 -1.10 0.87 0.30
CA ARG A 126 -1.41 -0.55 0.39
C ARG A 126 -0.95 -1.35 -0.83
N ALA A 127 -1.02 -0.80 -2.05
CA ALA A 127 -0.49 -1.46 -3.24
C ALA A 127 1.03 -1.58 -3.16
N VAL A 128 1.71 -0.56 -2.63
CA VAL A 128 3.15 -0.62 -2.36
C VAL A 128 3.46 -1.74 -1.36
N SER A 129 2.75 -1.81 -0.22
CA SER A 129 2.95 -2.88 0.76
C SER A 129 2.72 -4.25 0.14
N TRP A 130 1.61 -4.42 -0.60
CA TRP A 130 1.30 -5.65 -1.29
C TRP A 130 2.42 -6.08 -2.25
N CYS A 131 2.93 -5.17 -3.09
CA CYS A 131 4.06 -5.49 -3.97
C CYS A 131 5.31 -5.91 -3.20
N VAL A 132 5.63 -5.24 -2.09
CA VAL A 132 6.78 -5.62 -1.25
C VAL A 132 6.57 -7.02 -0.67
N ASP A 133 5.38 -7.33 -0.19
CA ASP A 133 5.08 -8.64 0.39
C ASP A 133 5.09 -9.75 -0.68
N GLN A 134 4.64 -9.46 -1.91
CA GLN A 134 4.76 -10.38 -3.05
C GLN A 134 6.23 -10.68 -3.37
N LEU A 135 7.07 -9.65 -3.49
CA LEU A 135 8.52 -9.81 -3.76
C LEU A 135 9.26 -10.51 -2.62
N SER A 136 8.77 -10.37 -1.38
CA SER A 136 9.41 -10.98 -0.21
C SER A 136 9.04 -12.45 -0.02
N SER A 137 7.89 -12.88 -0.55
CA SER A 137 7.29 -14.19 -0.26
C SER A 137 7.22 -15.12 -1.48
N HIS A 138 7.37 -14.57 -2.68
CA HIS A 138 7.16 -15.29 -3.93
C HIS A 138 8.20 -14.90 -4.98
N ASP A 139 8.50 -15.83 -5.89
CA ASP A 139 9.36 -15.60 -7.06
C ASP A 139 8.60 -14.81 -8.14
N VAL A 140 8.32 -13.54 -7.86
CA VAL A 140 7.58 -12.64 -8.76
C VAL A 140 8.51 -11.58 -9.34
N ALA A 141 8.47 -11.40 -10.66
CA ALA A 141 9.17 -10.30 -11.31
C ALA A 141 8.41 -8.98 -11.09
N VAL A 142 9.15 -7.88 -10.89
CA VAL A 142 8.56 -6.53 -10.80
C VAL A 142 7.75 -6.15 -12.06
N SER A 143 8.11 -6.70 -13.24
CA SER A 143 7.34 -6.54 -14.47
C SER A 143 5.97 -7.21 -14.41
N ALA A 144 5.85 -8.36 -13.75
CA ALA A 144 4.56 -9.02 -13.54
C ALA A 144 3.66 -8.18 -12.63
N LEU A 145 4.20 -7.63 -11.53
CA LEU A 145 3.46 -6.71 -10.66
C LEU A 145 3.02 -5.44 -11.40
N ALA A 146 3.90 -4.87 -12.22
CA ALA A 146 3.58 -3.70 -13.04
C ALA A 146 2.43 -3.99 -14.02
N SER A 147 2.43 -5.17 -14.64
CA SER A 147 1.33 -5.63 -15.50
C SER A 147 0.01 -5.78 -14.72
N MET A 148 0.04 -6.42 -13.55
CA MET A 148 -1.15 -6.59 -12.68
C MET A 148 -1.74 -5.24 -12.23
N LEU A 149 -0.89 -4.24 -11.97
CA LEU A 149 -1.31 -2.89 -11.55
C LEU A 149 -1.63 -1.96 -12.73
N GLY A 150 -1.36 -2.38 -13.97
CA GLY A 150 -1.55 -1.57 -15.17
C GLY A 150 -0.64 -0.32 -15.22
N VAL A 151 0.62 -0.44 -14.81
CA VAL A 151 1.61 0.66 -14.79
C VAL A 151 2.93 0.26 -15.44
N ALA A 152 3.77 1.26 -15.73
CA ALA A 152 5.15 1.01 -16.13
C ALA A 152 5.99 0.40 -15.00
N TRP A 153 6.97 -0.43 -15.37
CA TRP A 153 7.91 -1.08 -14.43
C TRP A 153 8.55 -0.09 -13.45
N HIS A 154 9.03 1.06 -13.95
CA HIS A 154 9.67 2.10 -13.13
C HIS A 154 8.71 2.68 -12.08
N THR A 155 7.41 2.74 -12.35
CA THR A 155 6.42 3.22 -11.39
C THR A 155 6.34 2.32 -10.16
N VAL A 156 6.37 0.99 -10.37
CA VAL A 156 6.42 0.03 -9.27
C VAL A 156 7.79 0.11 -8.57
N TRP A 157 8.88 0.00 -9.33
CA TRP A 157 10.23 -0.05 -8.75
C TRP A 157 10.56 1.18 -7.89
N ASN A 158 10.24 2.38 -8.38
CA ASN A 158 10.50 3.62 -7.64
C ASN A 158 9.70 3.69 -6.33
N ALA A 159 8.52 3.07 -6.27
CA ALA A 159 7.70 3.04 -5.07
C ALA A 159 8.15 1.96 -4.07
N VAL A 160 8.52 0.76 -4.54
CA VAL A 160 8.84 -0.38 -3.67
C VAL A 160 10.30 -0.41 -3.20
N ALA A 161 11.24 0.02 -4.04
CA ALA A 161 12.66 -0.11 -3.73
C ALA A 161 13.10 0.66 -2.46
N PRO A 162 12.60 1.87 -2.16
CA PRO A 162 12.89 2.54 -0.89
C PRO A 162 12.40 1.74 0.32
N VAL A 163 11.21 1.14 0.23
CA VAL A 163 10.62 0.33 1.32
C VAL A 163 11.42 -0.95 1.54
N ILE A 164 11.79 -1.64 0.47
CA ILE A 164 12.64 -2.85 0.54
C ILE A 164 14.01 -2.50 1.13
N ARG A 165 14.64 -1.42 0.67
CA ARG A 165 15.92 -0.96 1.23
C ARG A 165 15.82 -0.64 2.71
N ALA A 166 14.75 0.02 3.15
CA ALA A 166 14.52 0.29 4.57
C ALA A 166 14.36 -1.01 5.38
N ARG A 167 13.58 -1.99 4.89
CA ARG A 167 13.43 -3.31 5.55
C ARG A 167 14.75 -4.10 5.61
N ILE A 168 15.60 -3.99 4.59
CA ILE A 168 16.93 -4.65 4.56
C ILE A 168 17.92 -3.94 5.50
N ALA A 169 17.83 -2.61 5.61
CA ALA A 169 18.70 -1.81 6.46
C ALA A 169 18.36 -1.93 7.96
N ASP A 170 17.13 -2.33 8.29
CA ASP A 170 16.69 -2.53 9.68
C ASP A 170 17.49 -3.67 10.36
N PRO A 171 18.32 -3.37 11.38
CA PRO A 171 19.08 -4.40 12.10
C PRO A 171 18.18 -5.41 12.81
N ALA A 172 16.96 -4.99 13.20
CA ALA A 172 16.01 -5.85 13.89
C ALA A 172 15.49 -6.99 13.00
N ARG A 173 15.70 -6.92 11.67
CA ARG A 173 15.28 -7.97 10.72
C ARG A 173 15.92 -9.35 11.00
N LEU A 174 17.00 -9.39 11.77
CA LEU A 174 17.70 -10.62 12.16
C LEU A 174 17.45 -11.00 13.62
N GLU A 175 16.59 -10.27 14.35
CA GLU A 175 16.25 -10.62 15.72
C GLU A 175 15.65 -12.02 15.82
N GLY A 176 16.16 -12.81 16.76
CA GLY A 176 15.72 -14.20 16.97
C GLY A 176 16.25 -15.20 15.93
N VAL A 177 17.04 -14.77 14.93
CA VAL A 177 17.76 -15.67 14.02
C VAL A 177 18.90 -16.32 14.79
N ARG A 178 18.89 -17.67 14.87
CA ARG A 178 19.97 -18.44 15.53
C ARG A 178 20.85 -19.20 14.55
N ARG A 179 20.39 -19.39 13.32
CA ARG A 179 21.11 -20.10 12.26
C ARG A 179 20.97 -19.33 10.96
N LEU A 180 22.11 -19.10 10.33
CA LEU A 180 22.24 -18.53 9.00
C LEU A 180 22.73 -19.64 8.07
N GLY A 181 21.91 -20.02 7.08
CA GLY A 181 22.35 -20.80 5.94
C GLY A 181 22.97 -19.87 4.91
N VAL A 182 24.07 -20.27 4.31
CA VAL A 182 24.74 -19.50 3.27
C VAL A 182 24.64 -20.30 1.98
N ASP A 183 24.10 -19.68 0.93
CA ASP A 183 23.93 -20.27 -0.38
C ASP A 183 24.69 -19.47 -1.44
N GLU A 184 25.14 -20.14 -2.48
CA GLU A 184 25.80 -19.51 -3.63
C GLU A 184 24.81 -19.45 -4.79
N HIS A 185 24.50 -18.24 -5.24
CA HIS A 185 23.59 -18.05 -6.35
C HIS A 185 24.30 -17.44 -7.55
N ILE A 186 24.09 -18.03 -8.73
CA ILE A 186 24.70 -17.61 -9.99
C ILE A 186 23.61 -17.07 -10.90
N TRP A 187 23.77 -15.82 -11.35
CA TRP A 187 22.87 -15.18 -12.30
C TRP A 187 23.64 -14.78 -13.55
N THR A 188 23.04 -14.97 -14.72
CA THR A 188 23.56 -14.43 -15.98
C THR A 188 22.77 -13.19 -16.37
N HIS A 189 23.47 -12.10 -16.66
CA HIS A 189 22.81 -10.90 -17.18
C HIS A 189 22.19 -11.19 -18.56
N VAL A 190 20.96 -10.74 -18.78
CA VAL A 190 20.29 -10.80 -20.10
C VAL A 190 20.49 -9.45 -20.79
N GLY A 191 21.42 -9.36 -21.76
CA GLY A 191 21.68 -8.13 -22.55
C GLY A 191 23.16 -7.93 -22.95
N LEU A 192 23.44 -6.87 -23.72
CA LEU A 192 24.80 -6.45 -24.06
C LEU A 192 25.51 -5.89 -22.80
N PRO A 193 26.83 -6.13 -22.60
CA PRO A 193 27.80 -6.72 -23.52
C PRO A 193 28.26 -8.14 -23.11
N GLY A 194 27.34 -9.12 -23.04
CA GLY A 194 27.69 -10.55 -23.08
C GLY A 194 27.19 -11.41 -21.91
N ARG A 195 27.41 -12.74 -22.03
CA ARG A 195 27.06 -13.80 -21.06
C ARG A 195 28.01 -13.81 -19.86
N ARG A 196 28.09 -12.70 -19.11
CA ARG A 196 28.81 -12.69 -17.83
C ARG A 196 27.90 -13.26 -16.75
N ALA A 197 28.39 -14.27 -16.04
CA ALA A 197 27.78 -14.75 -14.82
C ALA A 197 28.28 -13.90 -13.65
N VAL A 198 27.35 -13.52 -12.78
CA VAL A 198 27.62 -12.90 -11.50
C VAL A 198 27.27 -13.93 -10.44
N THR A 199 28.21 -14.21 -9.55
CA THR A 199 27.97 -15.03 -8.37
C THR A 199 27.74 -14.11 -7.19
N GLY A 200 26.72 -14.41 -6.39
CA GLY A 200 26.46 -13.73 -5.12
C GLY A 200 26.24 -14.75 -4.00
N ILE A 201 26.69 -14.41 -2.80
CA ILE A 201 26.40 -15.19 -1.60
C ILE A 201 25.09 -14.68 -0.99
N ILE A 202 24.13 -15.58 -0.77
CA ILE A 202 22.83 -15.28 -0.17
C ILE A 202 22.73 -15.94 1.20
N GLY A 203 22.36 -15.16 2.22
CA GLY A 203 22.04 -15.69 3.54
C GLY A 203 20.55 -15.99 3.68
N SER A 204 20.19 -17.21 4.08
CA SER A 204 18.85 -17.56 4.55
C SER A 204 18.86 -17.72 6.06
N SER A 205 17.81 -17.25 6.74
CA SER A 205 17.74 -17.30 8.20
C SER A 205 16.55 -18.16 8.64
N GLN A 206 16.77 -18.97 9.67
CA GLN A 206 15.68 -19.69 10.34
C GLN A 206 15.45 -19.11 11.74
N MET A 207 14.23 -18.62 11.96
CA MET A 207 13.73 -18.29 13.29
C MET A 207 13.30 -19.59 13.97
N SER A 208 13.67 -19.80 15.24
CA SER A 208 13.12 -20.93 15.97
C SER A 208 11.64 -20.70 16.25
N GLY A 209 10.78 -21.66 15.93
CA GLY A 209 9.43 -21.69 16.49
C GLY A 209 9.50 -21.58 18.03
N VAL A 210 8.64 -20.75 18.60
CA VAL A 210 8.39 -20.71 20.04
C VAL A 210 8.14 -22.14 20.50
N ARG A 211 9.11 -22.76 21.19
CA ARG A 211 8.86 -23.99 21.91
C ARG A 211 7.90 -23.61 23.02
N ARG A 212 6.61 -23.95 22.88
CA ARG A 212 5.72 -24.03 24.03
C ARG A 212 6.30 -25.11 24.93
N SER A 213 7.02 -24.71 25.97
CA SER A 213 7.38 -25.61 27.06
C SER A 213 6.09 -26.08 27.72
N SER A 214 5.70 -27.33 27.47
CA SER A 214 4.80 -28.05 28.36
C SER A 214 5.56 -28.31 29.66
N ALA A 215 5.19 -27.60 30.73
CA ALA A 215 5.55 -28.03 32.06
C ALA A 215 4.74 -29.29 32.40
N ALA A 216 5.44 -30.31 32.88
CA ALA A 216 4.88 -31.51 33.51
C ALA A 216 4.40 -31.19 34.94
#